data_AF-A0A6N6WS29-F1
#
_entry.id   AF-A0A6N6WS29-F1
#
_cell.length_a   1.000
_cell.length_b   1.000
_cell.length_c   1.000
_cell.angle_alpha   90.00
_cell.angle_beta   90.00
_cell.angle_gamma   90.00
#
_symmetry.space_group_name_H-M   'P 1'
#
loop_
_entity.id
_entity.type
_entity.pdbx_description
1 polymer ?
#
loop_
_entity_poly.entity_id
_entity_poly.type
_entity_poly.pdbx_seq_one_letter_code
_entity_poly.pdbx_strand_id
1 'polypeptide(L)'
;MENIMNNPVIGVVMCRNRLKGHATQTLQEKYLNAIIHAGGLPIALPHALAEPSLLEQLLPKLDGIYLPGSPSNVQPHLYGENGDEPDADPGRDLLSMALINAALER
;
A
#
# COMPACT_ATOMS: atom_id res chain seq x y z
N MET A 1 1.40 14.95 30.78
CA MET A 1 2.63 14.95 29.99
C MET A 1 2.21 14.78 28.55
N GLU A 2 2.19 15.87 27.79
CA GLU A 2 1.96 15.81 26.34
C GLU A 2 3.16 15.09 25.70
N ASN A 3 2.91 13.98 25.04
CA ASN A 3 3.91 13.43 24.12
C ASN A 3 4.01 14.42 22.96
N ILE A 4 5.11 15.17 22.89
CA ILE A 4 5.52 15.82 21.64
C ILE A 4 6.06 14.70 20.75
N MET A 5 5.16 13.86 20.21
CA MET A 5 5.46 12.85 19.21
C MET A 5 4.94 13.39 17.89
N ASN A 6 5.85 13.83 17.04
CA ASN A 6 5.52 14.02 15.63
C ASN A 6 5.50 12.62 15.00
N ASN A 7 4.33 11.97 15.02
CA ASN A 7 4.17 10.61 14.52
C ASN A 7 4.49 10.58 13.01
N PRO A 8 5.47 9.78 12.55
CA PRO A 8 5.79 9.71 11.12
C PRO A 8 4.59 9.22 10.32
N VAL A 9 4.32 9.87 9.19
CA VAL A 9 3.23 9.53 8.27
C VAL A 9 3.61 8.30 7.46
N ILE A 10 2.91 7.20 7.69
CA ILE A 10 3.18 5.91 7.06
C ILE A 10 2.11 5.62 6.01
N GLY A 11 2.51 5.59 4.73
CA GLY A 11 1.64 5.19 3.63
C GLY A 11 1.45 3.68 3.59
N VAL A 12 0.22 3.20 3.76
CA VAL A 12 -0.12 1.78 3.83
C VAL A 12 -0.86 1.32 2.58
N VAL A 13 -0.26 0.43 1.79
CA VAL A 13 -0.86 -0.09 0.56
C VAL A 13 -2.12 -0.90 0.86
N MET A 14 -3.22 -0.58 0.16
CA MET A 14 -4.49 -1.30 0.27
C MET A 14 -4.55 -2.52 -0.67
N CYS A 15 -5.50 -3.42 -0.41
CA CYS A 15 -5.85 -4.54 -1.29
C CYS A 15 -7.22 -4.31 -1.91
N ARG A 16 -7.50 -4.93 -3.06
CA ARG A 16 -8.81 -4.87 -3.72
C ARG A 16 -9.62 -6.13 -3.42
N ASN A 17 -10.79 -5.92 -2.82
CA ASN A 17 -11.77 -6.97 -2.59
C ASN A 17 -13.10 -6.61 -3.28
N ARG A 18 -14.01 -7.58 -3.38
CA ARG A 18 -15.40 -7.34 -3.78
C ARG A 18 -16.32 -7.58 -2.59
N LEU A 19 -16.90 -6.52 -2.06
CA LEU A 19 -17.82 -6.57 -0.92
C LEU A 19 -19.21 -6.14 -1.36
N LYS A 20 -20.22 -6.98 -1.12
CA LYS A 20 -21.62 -6.71 -1.48
C LYS A 20 -21.81 -6.28 -2.95
N GLY A 21 -21.03 -6.86 -3.87
CA GLY A 21 -21.11 -6.54 -5.30
C GLY A 21 -20.37 -5.27 -5.72
N HIS A 22 -19.68 -4.57 -4.82
CA HIS A 22 -18.88 -3.39 -5.15
C HIS A 22 -17.39 -3.69 -5.02
N ALA A 23 -16.58 -3.15 -5.94
CA ALA A 23 -15.13 -3.16 -5.77
C ALA A 23 -14.78 -2.23 -4.60
N THR A 24 -13.97 -2.71 -3.67
CA THR A 24 -13.64 -2.00 -2.44
C THR A 24 -12.14 -2.12 -2.17
N GLN A 25 -11.52 -1.00 -1.83
CA GLN A 25 -10.16 -0.99 -1.29
C GLN A 25 -10.24 -1.32 0.19
N THR A 26 -9.49 -2.32 0.64
CA THR A 26 -9.53 -2.83 2.00
C THR A 26 -8.15 -2.80 2.64
N LEU A 27 -8.14 -2.64 3.96
CA LEU A 27 -6.95 -2.69 4.79
C LEU A 27 -7.33 -3.31 6.14
N GLN A 28 -6.67 -4.40 6.52
CA GLN A 28 -6.97 -5.08 7.78
C GLN A 28 -6.43 -4.29 8.97
N GLU A 29 -7.26 -4.13 10.01
CA GLU A 29 -6.95 -3.32 11.19
C GLU A 29 -5.67 -3.77 11.91
N LYS A 30 -5.34 -5.07 11.92
CA LYS A 30 -4.13 -5.57 12.58
C LYS A 30 -2.84 -4.91 12.08
N TYR A 31 -2.79 -4.52 10.81
CA TYR A 31 -1.65 -3.79 10.25
C TYR A 31 -1.61 -2.33 10.73
N LEU A 32 -2.77 -1.67 10.76
CA LEU A 32 -2.92 -0.31 11.28
C LEU A 32 -2.56 -0.24 12.78
N ASN A 33 -3.09 -1.18 13.56
CA ASN A 33 -2.85 -1.28 15.00
C ASN A 33 -1.36 -1.46 15.31
N ALA A 34 -0.63 -2.25 14.51
CA ALA A 34 0.81 -2.41 14.68
C ALA A 34 1.58 -1.09 14.46
N ILE A 35 1.23 -0.32 13.42
CA ILE A 35 1.85 0.99 13.14
C ILE A 35 1.53 1.98 14.27
N ILE A 36 0.27 2.05 14.71
CA ILE A 36 -0.17 2.94 15.78
C ILE A 36 0.56 2.61 17.08
N HIS A 37 0.66 1.32 17.42
CA HIS A 37 1.36 0.88 18.64
C HIS A 37 2.85 1.20 18.59
N ALA A 38 3.46 1.18 17.41
CA ALA A 38 4.85 1.60 17.19
C ALA A 38 5.04 3.12 17.12
N GLY A 39 3.97 3.92 17.22
CA GLY A 39 4.03 5.38 17.20
C GLY A 39 4.00 6.03 15.82
N GLY A 40 3.58 5.31 14.77
CA GLY A 40 3.36 5.88 13.44
C GLY A 40 1.93 6.40 13.22
N LEU A 41 1.75 7.26 12.21
CA LEU A 41 0.46 7.76 11.73
C LEU A 41 0.14 7.09 10.39
N PRO A 42 -0.67 6.01 10.36
CA PRO A 42 -0.94 5.30 9.13
C PRO A 42 -1.98 6.03 8.27
N ILE A 43 -1.72 6.14 6.97
CA ILE A 43 -2.70 6.56 5.96
C ILE A 43 -2.85 5.47 4.90
N ALA A 44 -4.10 5.08 4.61
CA ALA A 44 -4.36 4.05 3.62
C ALA A 44 -4.19 4.61 2.20
N LEU A 45 -3.53 3.85 1.32
CA LEU A 45 -3.22 4.25 -0.05
C LEU A 45 -4.03 3.41 -1.06
N PRO A 46 -5.07 4.00 -1.68
CA PRO A 46 -5.82 3.34 -2.75
C PRO A 46 -4.98 3.15 -4.02
N HIS A 47 -5.29 2.10 -4.79
CA HIS A 47 -4.58 1.74 -6.02
C HIS A 47 -4.52 2.86 -7.08
N ALA A 48 -5.49 3.77 -7.10
CA ALA A 48 -5.50 4.90 -8.03
C ALA A 48 -4.33 5.87 -7.83
N LEU A 49 -3.67 5.84 -6.66
CA LEU A 49 -2.47 6.64 -6.39
C LEU A 49 -1.22 6.11 -7.12
N ALA A 50 -1.32 5.01 -7.86
CA ALA A 50 -0.25 4.55 -8.74
C ALA A 50 -0.08 5.43 -9.98
N GLU A 51 -1.00 6.37 -10.23
CA GLU A 51 -0.85 7.38 -11.28
C GLU A 51 0.39 8.24 -10.96
N PRO A 52 1.35 8.37 -11.89
CA PRO A 52 2.63 9.03 -11.63
C PRO A 52 2.54 10.44 -11.04
N SER A 53 1.64 11.30 -11.56
CA SER A 53 1.53 12.68 -11.09
C SER A 53 0.97 12.78 -9.66
N LEU A 54 0.07 11.87 -9.27
CA LEU A 54 -0.44 11.76 -7.91
C LEU A 54 0.63 11.19 -6.97
N LEU A 55 1.36 10.17 -7.42
CA LEU A 55 2.42 9.52 -6.65
C LEU A 55 3.55 10.51 -6.32
N GLU A 56 4.00 11.28 -7.30
CA GLU A 56 5.04 12.31 -7.14
C GLU A 56 4.64 13.38 -6.12
N GLN A 57 3.37 13.79 -6.12
CA GLN A 57 2.84 14.76 -5.16
C GLN A 57 2.67 14.19 -3.74
N LEU A 58 2.43 12.88 -3.63
CA LEU A 58 2.19 12.21 -2.36
C LEU A 58 3.48 11.84 -1.65
N LEU A 59 4.47 11.32 -2.37
CA LEU A 59 5.71 10.80 -1.80
C LEU A 59 6.46 11.76 -0.85
N PRO A 60 6.58 13.08 -1.12
CA PRO A 60 7.19 14.02 -0.18
C PRO A 60 6.47 14.14 1.18
N LYS A 61 5.24 13.65 1.27
CA LYS A 61 4.39 13.72 2.48
C LYS A 61 4.41 12.42 3.29
N LEU A 62 5.09 11.39 2.81
CA LEU A 62 5.23 10.10 3.48
C LEU A 62 6.62 10.01 4.11
N ASP A 63 6.67 9.69 5.40
CA ASP A 63 7.91 9.40 6.12
C ASP A 63 8.29 7.92 6.01
N GLY A 64 7.35 7.07 5.62
CA GLY A 64 7.59 5.65 5.37
C GLY A 64 6.49 4.99 4.55
N ILE A 65 6.81 3.83 3.97
CA ILE A 65 5.88 3.00 3.21
C ILE A 65 5.75 1.65 3.91
N TYR A 66 4.51 1.17 4.02
CA TYR A 66 4.19 -0.10 4.63
C TYR A 66 3.42 -0.99 3.66
N LEU A 67 3.90 -2.24 3.52
CA LEU A 67 3.37 -3.24 2.60
C LEU A 67 2.74 -4.39 3.40
N PRO A 68 1.42 -4.36 3.67
CA PRO A 68 0.74 -5.44 4.37
C PRO A 68 0.77 -6.75 3.58
N GLY A 69 0.78 -7.90 4.24
CA GLY A 69 0.47 -9.18 3.58
C GLY A 69 -1.00 -9.24 3.11
N SER A 70 -1.28 -10.07 2.10
CA SER A 70 -2.62 -10.32 1.53
C SER A 70 -2.74 -11.79 1.12
N PRO A 71 -3.95 -12.36 1.05
CA PRO A 71 -4.17 -13.64 0.38
C PRO A 71 -3.79 -13.63 -1.12
N SER A 72 -3.75 -12.43 -1.72
CA SER A 72 -3.45 -12.29 -3.14
C SER A 72 -1.97 -12.50 -3.47
N ASN A 73 -1.70 -13.11 -4.63
CA ASN A 73 -0.35 -13.32 -5.16
C ASN A 73 0.01 -12.28 -6.22
N VAL A 74 1.31 -12.00 -6.37
CA VAL A 74 1.86 -11.15 -7.44
C VAL A 74 1.70 -11.84 -8.79
N GLN A 75 1.30 -11.10 -9.82
CA GLN A 75 1.12 -11.67 -11.15
C GLN A 75 2.44 -12.22 -11.74
N PRO A 76 2.46 -13.44 -12.32
CA PRO A 76 3.68 -14.08 -12.82
C PRO A 76 4.52 -13.28 -13.81
N HIS A 77 3.85 -12.55 -14.70
CA HIS A 77 4.51 -11.75 -15.72
C HIS A 77 5.36 -10.60 -15.14
N LEU A 78 5.10 -10.17 -13.91
CA LEU A 78 5.88 -9.11 -13.25
C LEU A 78 7.29 -9.58 -12.87
N TYR A 79 7.52 -10.89 -12.83
CA TYR A 79 8.84 -11.50 -12.62
C TYR A 79 9.26 -12.40 -13.81
N GLY A 80 8.64 -12.20 -14.98
CA GLY A 80 9.05 -12.83 -16.24
C GLY A 80 8.51 -14.24 -16.47
N GLU A 81 7.56 -14.71 -15.66
CA GLU A 81 6.90 -16.01 -15.86
C GLU A 81 5.55 -15.89 -16.56
N ASN A 82 5.10 -17.00 -17.15
CA ASN A 82 3.77 -17.11 -17.77
C ASN A 82 2.80 -17.81 -16.80
N GLY A 83 1.51 -17.53 -16.96
CA GLY A 83 0.45 -18.15 -16.19
C GLY A 83 -0.41 -17.12 -15.46
N ASP A 84 -1.49 -17.62 -14.86
CA ASP A 84 -2.44 -16.81 -14.10
C ASP A 84 -2.45 -17.25 -12.64
N GLU A 85 -2.55 -16.27 -11.74
CA GLU A 85 -2.76 -16.49 -10.32
C GLU A 85 -4.25 -16.29 -9.99
N PRO A 86 -4.95 -17.31 -9.44
CA PRO A 86 -6.39 -17.22 -9.17
C PRO A 86 -6.78 -16.04 -8.28
N ASP A 87 -5.92 -15.71 -7.32
CA ASP A 87 -6.11 -14.63 -6.37
C ASP A 87 -5.16 -13.45 -6.67
N ALA A 88 -5.06 -13.02 -7.94
CA ALA A 88 -4.24 -11.85 -8.29
C ALA A 88 -4.89 -10.52 -7.89
N ASP A 89 -4.07 -9.52 -7.52
CA ASP A 89 -4.49 -8.12 -7.33
C ASP A 89 -3.64 -7.15 -8.17
N PRO A 90 -3.95 -7.01 -9.48
CA PRO A 90 -3.14 -6.18 -10.39
C PRO A 90 -3.05 -4.71 -9.97
N GLY A 91 -4.08 -4.17 -9.31
CA GLY A 91 -4.07 -2.79 -8.84
C GLY A 91 -3.10 -2.58 -7.68
N ARG A 92 -3.01 -3.57 -6.79
CA ARG A 92 -2.03 -3.58 -5.71
C ARG A 92 -0.63 -3.78 -6.25
N ASP A 93 -0.44 -4.68 -7.21
CA ASP A 93 0.86 -4.93 -7.84
C ASP A 93 1.41 -3.66 -8.48
N LEU A 94 0.58 -2.96 -9.27
CA LEU A 94 0.95 -1.70 -9.91
C LEU A 94 1.40 -0.64 -8.87
N LEU A 95 0.58 -0.40 -7.85
CA LEU A 95 0.90 0.59 -6.82
C LEU A 95 2.15 0.19 -6.01
N SER A 96 2.28 -1.09 -5.68
CA SER A 96 3.39 -1.60 -4.86
C SER A 96 4.72 -1.44 -5.60
N MET A 97 4.80 -1.83 -6.87
CA MET A 97 6.01 -1.68 -7.67
C MET A 97 6.38 -0.20 -7.87
N ALA A 98 5.39 0.66 -8.14
CA ALA A 98 5.63 2.10 -8.30
C ALA A 98 6.16 2.76 -7.01
N LEU A 99 5.54 2.45 -5.86
CA LEU A 99 5.97 2.95 -4.55
C LEU A 99 7.37 2.46 -4.16
N ILE A 100 7.65 1.16 -4.37
CA ILE A 100 8.95 0.58 -4.02
C ILE A 100 10.06 1.26 -4.83
N ASN A 101 9.91 1.37 -6.15
CA ASN A 101 10.91 2.01 -6.99
C ASN A 101 11.14 3.47 -6.59
N ALA A 102 10.06 4.25 -6.45
CA ALA A 102 10.17 5.66 -6.14
C ALA A 102 10.71 5.95 -4.72
N ALA A 103 10.54 5.02 -3.78
CA ALA A 103 11.09 5.15 -2.43
C ALA A 103 12.56 4.77 -2.35
N LEU A 104 13.03 3.83 -3.18
CA LEU A 104 14.45 3.42 -3.23
C LEU A 104 15.34 4.46 -3.95
N GLU A 105 14.75 5.30 -4.80
CA GLU A 105 15.45 6.40 -5.46
C GLU A 105 15.72 7.62 -4.56
N ARG A 106 15.19 7.62 -3.33
CA ARG A 106 15.33 8.70 -2.34
C ARG A 106 16.32 8.35 -1.24
#